data_AF-A0A428NJE0-F1
#
_entry.id   AF-A0A428NJE0-F1
#
_cell.length_a   1.000
_cell.length_b   1.000
_cell.length_c   1.000
_cell.angle_alpha   90.00
_cell.angle_beta   90.00
_cell.angle_gamma   90.00
#
_symmetry.space_group_name_H-M   'P 1'
#
loop_
_entity.id
_entity.type
_entity.pdbx_description
1 polymer ?
#
loop_
_entity_poly.entity_id
_entity_poly.type
_entity_poly.pdbx_seq_one_letter_code
_entity_poly.pdbx_strand_id
1 'polypeptide(L)'
;MACQSEILSLPEQMTPRIIGFCPKGVIWANLSISYRAGWFRSVTAYGLLLVMVALWSIPVAWAGALSQVGQLIEGSRWQLLLGNIQMLRTAVQAITGLLSTVLLGVFLYLLPPFLEILAEFKGVKTHALKDEFVQKFYFAFLYIQIFLVVSIASFFTASIDELAANVGDLQRPRDVLDILSRNLAKSANYFFSYVILQALSASSATLLQIGTIITRYVLGPALDSTPRAKWIRRNSPISAKWSSLFPIYTNFGCIALTYCVISPLISAFAILTFALSWVAQRYMIL
;
A
#
# COMPACT_ATOMS: atom_id res chain seq x y z
N MET A 1 -7.45 -37.55 2.84
CA MET A 1 -8.25 -38.24 1.81
C MET A 1 -9.70 -37.74 1.79
N ALA A 2 -10.49 -37.83 2.87
CA ALA A 2 -11.91 -37.43 2.87
C ALA A 2 -12.23 -35.94 2.54
N CYS A 3 -11.25 -35.03 2.64
CA CYS A 3 -11.41 -33.63 2.26
C CYS A 3 -10.92 -33.31 0.84
N GLN A 4 -10.27 -34.27 0.17
CA GLN A 4 -9.77 -34.14 -1.21
C GLN A 4 -10.61 -34.97 -2.19
N SER A 5 -11.49 -35.85 -1.70
CA SER A 5 -12.45 -36.61 -2.48
C SER A 5 -13.74 -35.82 -2.64
N GLU A 6 -14.17 -35.62 -3.89
CA GLU A 6 -15.50 -35.09 -4.19
C GLU A 6 -16.55 -36.17 -3.92
N ILE A 7 -17.55 -35.85 -3.10
CA ILE A 7 -18.62 -36.78 -2.69
C ILE A 7 -19.89 -36.58 -3.53
N LEU A 8 -20.09 -35.39 -4.12
CA LEU A 8 -21.27 -35.06 -4.92
C LEU A 8 -20.90 -34.65 -6.35
N SER A 9 -21.69 -35.14 -7.31
CA SER A 9 -21.54 -34.87 -8.75
C SER A 9 -22.30 -33.64 -9.25
N LEU A 10 -23.17 -33.05 -8.41
CA LEU A 10 -24.01 -31.91 -8.79
C LEU A 10 -23.27 -30.57 -8.58
N PRO A 11 -23.29 -29.65 -9.56
CA PRO A 11 -22.76 -28.30 -9.38
C PRO A 11 -23.56 -27.54 -8.30
N GLU A 12 -22.91 -26.58 -7.62
CA GLU A 12 -23.45 -25.78 -6.49
C GLU A 12 -23.65 -26.51 -5.15
N GLN A 13 -23.53 -27.83 -5.09
CA GLN A 13 -23.59 -28.59 -3.83
C GLN A 13 -22.19 -28.84 -3.20
N MET A 14 -21.13 -28.44 -3.91
CA MET A 14 -19.76 -28.49 -3.43
C MET A 14 -19.52 -27.40 -2.39
N THR A 15 -19.36 -27.79 -1.13
CA THR A 15 -18.97 -26.88 -0.06
C THR A 15 -17.45 -26.81 0.02
N PRO A 16 -16.81 -25.63 -0.10
CA PRO A 16 -15.38 -25.52 0.03
C PRO A 16 -14.97 -25.92 1.46
N ARG A 17 -14.24 -27.03 1.57
CA ARG A 17 -13.68 -27.56 2.82
C ARG A 17 -12.27 -27.03 3.00
N ILE A 18 -11.98 -26.59 4.21
CA ILE A 18 -10.64 -26.12 4.61
C ILE A 18 -10.12 -27.12 5.63
N ILE A 19 -8.88 -27.57 5.48
CA ILE A 19 -8.20 -28.49 6.39
C ILE A 19 -7.03 -27.80 7.08
N GLY A 20 -6.59 -28.33 8.22
CA GLY A 20 -5.36 -27.90 8.88
C GLY A 20 -5.43 -26.50 9.51
N PHE A 21 -6.59 -26.10 10.03
CA PHE A 21 -6.73 -24.81 10.73
C PHE A 21 -6.73 -25.00 12.26
N CYS A 22 -6.12 -24.06 12.98
CA CYS A 22 -6.25 -23.98 14.42
C CYS A 22 -7.67 -23.52 14.80
N PRO A 23 -8.35 -24.13 15.80
CA PRO A 23 -9.70 -23.71 16.22
C PRO A 23 -9.80 -22.23 16.61
N LYS A 24 -8.71 -21.66 17.16
CA LYS A 24 -8.62 -20.23 17.50
C LYS A 24 -8.58 -19.31 16.28
N GLY A 25 -8.28 -19.84 15.10
CA GLY A 25 -8.16 -19.09 13.85
C GLY A 25 -9.46 -19.02 13.03
N VAL A 26 -10.57 -19.55 13.55
CA VAL A 26 -11.85 -19.62 12.86
C VAL A 26 -12.69 -18.36 13.11
N ILE A 27 -13.20 -17.77 12.04
CA ILE A 27 -14.12 -16.63 12.11
C ILE A 27 -15.54 -17.18 12.15
N TRP A 28 -16.06 -17.38 13.36
CA TRP A 28 -17.35 -18.04 13.59
C TRP A 28 -18.53 -17.33 12.93
N ALA A 29 -18.48 -15.99 12.86
CA ALA A 29 -19.52 -15.17 12.23
C ALA A 29 -19.73 -15.48 10.74
N ASN A 30 -18.73 -16.02 10.06
CA ASN A 30 -18.75 -16.27 8.62
C ASN A 30 -19.05 -17.73 8.24
N LEU A 31 -19.25 -18.62 9.21
CA LEU A 31 -19.52 -20.05 8.96
C LEU A 31 -20.93 -20.31 8.42
N SER A 32 -21.92 -19.50 8.80
CA SER A 32 -23.34 -19.69 8.47
C SER A 32 -23.74 -19.09 7.11
N ILE A 33 -22.79 -18.59 6.32
CA ILE A 33 -23.08 -17.91 5.05
C ILE A 33 -23.51 -18.93 3.99
N SER A 34 -24.67 -18.69 3.38
CA SER A 34 -25.16 -19.49 2.25
C SER A 34 -24.33 -19.25 0.98
N TYR A 35 -24.26 -20.24 0.09
CA TYR A 35 -23.45 -20.15 -1.15
C TYR A 35 -23.80 -18.92 -2.00
N ARG A 36 -25.10 -18.67 -2.23
CA ARG A 36 -25.59 -17.52 -3.00
C ARG A 36 -25.23 -16.18 -2.35
N ALA A 37 -25.38 -16.07 -1.03
CA ALA A 37 -24.97 -14.87 -0.30
C ALA A 37 -23.46 -14.66 -0.37
N GLY A 38 -22.66 -15.73 -0.26
CA GLY A 38 -21.20 -15.67 -0.40
C GLY A 38 -20.75 -15.22 -1.78
N TRP A 39 -21.43 -15.67 -2.84
CA TRP A 39 -21.18 -15.22 -4.21
C TRP A 39 -21.46 -13.72 -4.37
N PHE A 40 -22.64 -13.24 -3.96
CA PHE A 40 -22.99 -11.83 -4.05
C PHE A 40 -22.03 -10.93 -3.25
N ARG A 41 -21.68 -11.33 -2.02
CA ARG A 41 -20.72 -10.61 -1.17
C ARG A 41 -19.32 -10.58 -1.79
N SER A 42 -18.92 -11.67 -2.44
CA SER A 42 -17.64 -11.72 -3.17
C SER A 42 -17.65 -10.76 -4.35
N VAL A 43 -18.67 -10.80 -5.22
CA VAL A 43 -18.80 -9.88 -6.36
C VAL A 43 -18.77 -8.42 -5.88
N THR A 44 -19.51 -8.11 -4.81
CA THR A 44 -19.53 -6.77 -4.22
C THR A 44 -18.16 -6.36 -3.69
N ALA A 45 -17.45 -7.25 -3.00
CA ALA A 45 -16.11 -6.98 -2.48
C ALA A 45 -15.10 -6.71 -3.61
N TYR A 46 -15.10 -7.52 -4.67
CA TYR A 46 -14.24 -7.31 -5.85
C TYR A 46 -14.59 -6.01 -6.60
N GLY A 47 -15.88 -5.70 -6.73
CA GLY A 47 -16.34 -4.44 -7.32
C GLY A 47 -15.85 -3.22 -6.52
N LEU A 48 -15.98 -3.27 -5.19
CA LEU A 48 -15.50 -2.20 -4.32
C LEU A 48 -13.98 -2.02 -4.41
N LEU A 49 -13.22 -3.12 -4.50
CA LEU A 49 -11.77 -3.07 -4.68
C LEU A 49 -11.37 -2.40 -5.99
N LEU A 50 -12.04 -2.72 -7.09
CA LEU A 50 -11.77 -2.13 -8.41
C LEU A 50 -12.05 -0.63 -8.38
N VAL A 51 -13.20 -0.24 -7.84
CA VAL A 51 -13.58 1.17 -7.67
C VAL A 51 -12.57 1.90 -6.78
N MET A 52 -12.16 1.29 -5.67
CA MET A 52 -11.16 1.85 -4.76
C MET A 52 -9.82 2.09 -5.47
N VAL A 53 -9.33 1.14 -6.26
CA VAL A 53 -8.06 1.29 -7.00
C VAL A 53 -8.15 2.44 -8.00
N ALA A 54 -9.25 2.54 -8.75
CA ALA A 54 -9.45 3.62 -9.73
C ALA A 54 -9.58 5.00 -9.07
N LEU A 55 -10.39 5.10 -8.00
CA LEU A 55 -10.65 6.36 -7.29
C LEU A 55 -9.47 6.81 -6.42
N TRP A 56 -8.49 5.95 -6.12
CA TRP A 56 -7.34 6.31 -5.30
C TRP A 56 -6.46 7.41 -5.91
N SER A 57 -6.50 7.58 -7.23
CA SER A 57 -5.86 8.70 -7.90
C SER A 57 -6.37 10.06 -7.40
N ILE A 58 -7.62 10.16 -6.97
CA ILE A 58 -8.25 11.41 -6.52
C ILE A 58 -7.63 11.91 -5.20
N PRO A 59 -7.56 11.11 -4.10
CA PRO A 59 -6.84 11.52 -2.90
C PRO A 59 -5.37 11.89 -3.15
N VAL A 60 -4.68 11.15 -4.02
CA VAL A 60 -3.27 11.39 -4.34
C VAL A 60 -3.11 12.71 -5.10
N ALA A 61 -3.95 12.95 -6.11
CA ALA A 61 -3.95 14.21 -6.86
C ALA A 61 -4.32 15.39 -5.97
N TRP A 62 -5.29 15.23 -5.07
CA TRP A 62 -5.67 16.26 -4.11
C TRP A 62 -4.56 16.56 -3.10
N ALA A 63 -3.87 15.54 -2.58
CA ALA A 63 -2.69 15.73 -1.75
C ALA A 63 -1.56 16.43 -2.54
N GLY A 64 -1.33 16.03 -3.80
CA GLY A 64 -0.38 16.69 -4.69
C GLY A 64 -0.71 18.17 -4.91
N ALA A 65 -1.98 18.49 -5.19
CA ALA A 65 -2.45 19.87 -5.34
C ALA A 65 -2.28 20.69 -4.05
N LEU A 66 -2.55 20.10 -2.87
CA LEU A 66 -2.30 20.75 -1.58
C LEU A 66 -0.82 21.11 -1.37
N SER A 67 0.10 20.28 -1.84
CA SER A 67 1.54 20.57 -1.76
C SER A 67 1.97 21.75 -2.64
N GLN A 68 1.20 22.04 -3.70
CA GLN A 68 1.46 23.11 -4.66
C GLN A 68 0.68 24.40 -4.35
N VAL A 69 -0.03 24.47 -3.22
CA VAL A 69 -0.79 25.67 -2.81
C VAL A 69 0.09 26.92 -2.76
N GLY A 70 1.38 26.77 -2.44
CA GLY A 70 2.36 27.85 -2.49
C GLY A 70 2.47 28.56 -3.85
N GLN A 71 2.33 27.80 -4.95
CA GLN A 71 2.36 28.29 -6.32
C GLN A 71 1.01 28.88 -6.73
N LEU A 72 -0.10 28.32 -6.24
CA LEU A 72 -1.45 28.87 -6.44
C LEU A 72 -1.64 30.23 -5.74
N ILE A 73 -0.93 30.46 -4.62
CA ILE A 73 -0.90 31.75 -3.92
C ILE A 73 -0.14 32.80 -4.75
N GLU A 74 0.80 32.42 -5.62
CA GLU A 74 1.54 33.36 -6.47
C GLU A 74 0.69 34.03 -7.57
N GLY A 75 -0.45 33.43 -7.92
CA GLY A 75 -1.35 33.93 -8.97
C GLY A 75 -2.65 34.57 -8.47
N SER A 76 -2.84 34.74 -7.15
CA SER A 76 -4.14 35.15 -6.58
C SER A 76 -4.07 36.42 -5.72
N ARG A 77 -5.20 37.11 -5.56
CA ARG A 77 -5.37 38.31 -4.71
C ARG A 77 -4.89 38.14 -3.25
N TRP A 78 -4.70 36.91 -2.79
CA TRP A 78 -4.19 36.59 -1.46
C TRP A 78 -2.71 36.95 -1.25
N GLN A 79 -1.95 37.17 -2.33
CA GLN A 79 -0.57 37.67 -2.26
C GLN A 79 -0.47 39.04 -1.56
N LEU A 80 -1.46 39.92 -1.72
CA LEU A 80 -1.47 41.23 -1.08
C LEU A 80 -1.74 41.16 0.44
N LEU A 81 -2.43 40.11 0.90
CA LEU A 81 -2.72 39.87 2.32
C LEU A 81 -1.57 39.12 3.04
N LEU A 82 -0.91 38.18 2.36
CA LEU A 82 0.21 37.41 2.92
C LEU A 82 1.61 37.98 2.59
N GLY A 83 1.71 38.89 1.63
CA GLY A 83 2.98 39.46 1.16
C GLY A 83 3.68 40.36 2.17
N ASN A 84 2.98 40.81 3.23
CA ASN A 84 3.55 41.72 4.21
C ASN A 84 4.52 41.03 5.19
N ILE A 85 4.57 39.69 5.22
CA ILE A 85 5.47 38.91 6.09
C ILE A 85 6.02 37.71 5.31
N GLN A 86 7.18 37.86 4.70
CA GLN A 86 7.92 36.80 3.97
C GLN A 86 8.01 35.49 4.80
N MET A 87 8.15 35.61 6.12
CA MET A 87 8.22 34.48 7.05
C MET A 87 6.91 33.67 7.13
N LEU A 88 5.75 34.32 7.03
CA LEU A 88 4.44 33.66 7.07
C LEU A 88 4.20 32.85 5.78
N ARG A 89 4.67 33.36 4.64
CA ARG A 89 4.59 32.67 3.34
C ARG A 89 5.38 31.35 3.35
N THR A 90 6.63 31.39 3.82
CA THR A 90 7.47 30.20 3.92
C THR A 90 6.91 29.19 4.92
N ALA A 91 6.35 29.67 6.05
CA ALA A 91 5.70 28.82 7.03
C ALA A 91 4.45 28.11 6.47
N VAL A 92 3.58 28.83 5.75
CA VAL A 92 2.37 28.25 5.13
C VAL A 92 2.74 27.23 4.05
N GLN A 93 3.77 27.50 3.23
CA GLN A 93 4.26 26.54 2.23
C GLN A 93 4.85 25.27 2.88
N ALA A 94 5.62 25.44 3.96
CA ALA A 94 6.17 24.31 4.70
C ALA A 94 5.06 23.46 5.35
N ILE A 95 4.07 24.12 5.99
CA ILE A 95 2.94 23.44 6.64
C ILE A 95 2.07 22.70 5.62
N THR A 96 1.76 23.32 4.48
CA THR A 96 0.93 22.68 3.43
C THR A 96 1.62 21.49 2.77
N GLY A 97 2.93 21.56 2.53
CA GLY A 97 3.72 20.43 2.03
C GLY A 97 3.83 19.27 3.04
N LEU A 98 4.07 19.59 4.31
CA LEU A 98 4.06 18.59 5.40
C LEU A 98 2.67 17.95 5.56
N LEU A 99 1.60 18.75 5.53
CA LEU A 99 0.23 18.27 5.69
C LEU A 99 -0.16 17.31 4.56
N SER A 100 0.21 17.63 3.31
CA SER A 100 0.01 16.74 2.16
C SER A 100 0.69 15.38 2.37
N THR A 101 1.94 15.38 2.83
CA THR A 101 2.73 14.15 3.08
C THR A 101 2.12 13.32 4.21
N VAL A 102 1.71 13.95 5.31
CA VAL A 102 1.06 13.28 6.45
C VAL A 102 -0.28 12.69 6.03
N LEU A 103 -1.07 13.44 5.26
CA LEU A 103 -2.38 13.03 4.80
C LEU A 103 -2.30 11.80 3.88
N LEU A 104 -1.33 11.79 2.95
CA LEU A 104 -1.04 10.63 2.11
C LEU A 104 -0.59 9.41 2.93
N GLY A 105 0.27 9.64 3.94
CA GLY A 105 0.71 8.61 4.88
C GLY A 105 -0.45 7.99 5.67
N VAL A 106 -1.40 8.82 6.14
CA VAL A 106 -2.60 8.36 6.85
C VAL A 106 -3.48 7.51 5.94
N PHE A 107 -3.67 7.91 4.68
CA PHE A 107 -4.42 7.11 3.71
C PHE A 107 -3.80 5.73 3.51
N LEU A 108 -2.49 5.65 3.27
CA LEU A 108 -1.79 4.37 3.12
C LEU A 108 -1.86 3.52 4.40
N TYR A 109 -1.83 4.14 5.57
CA TYR A 109 -1.97 3.44 6.85
C TYR A 109 -3.39 2.87 7.07
N LEU A 110 -4.42 3.56 6.60
CA LEU A 110 -5.83 3.14 6.73
C LEU A 110 -6.21 2.03 5.72
N LEU A 111 -5.40 1.80 4.69
CA LEU A 111 -5.74 0.88 3.63
C LEU A 111 -5.74 -0.60 4.08
N PRO A 112 -4.71 -1.16 4.75
CA PRO A 112 -4.76 -2.53 5.26
C PRO A 112 -5.97 -2.83 6.17
N PRO A 113 -6.33 -2.00 7.18
CA PRO A 113 -7.50 -2.28 8.00
C PRO A 113 -8.82 -2.19 7.21
N PHE A 114 -8.90 -1.34 6.18
CA PHE A 114 -10.05 -1.33 5.28
C PHE A 114 -10.17 -2.65 4.50
N LEU A 115 -9.06 -3.17 3.97
CA LEU A 115 -9.03 -4.47 3.28
C LEU A 115 -9.38 -5.62 4.22
N GLU A 116 -8.97 -5.55 5.49
CA GLU A 116 -9.35 -6.52 6.52
C GLU A 116 -10.87 -6.56 6.74
N ILE A 117 -11.53 -5.40 6.84
CA ILE A 117 -12.99 -5.30 6.97
C ILE A 117 -13.68 -5.88 5.72
N LEU A 118 -13.13 -5.59 4.55
CA LEU A 118 -13.68 -6.10 3.30
C LEU A 118 -13.53 -7.63 3.16
N ALA A 119 -12.42 -8.19 3.64
CA ALA A 119 -12.20 -9.62 3.71
C ALA A 119 -13.21 -10.31 4.66
N GLU A 120 -13.51 -9.68 5.79
CA GLU A 120 -14.57 -10.15 6.69
C GLU A 120 -15.95 -10.07 6.03
N PHE A 121 -16.25 -8.95 5.35
CA PHE A 121 -17.50 -8.78 4.62
C PHE A 121 -17.68 -9.81 3.50
N LYS A 122 -16.60 -10.19 2.78
CA LYS A 122 -16.63 -11.24 1.76
C LYS A 122 -17.08 -12.60 2.31
N GLY A 123 -16.92 -12.84 3.62
CA GLY A 123 -17.31 -14.10 4.25
C GLY A 123 -16.15 -15.11 4.38
N VAL A 124 -14.92 -14.61 4.59
CA VAL A 124 -13.76 -15.47 4.79
C VAL A 124 -13.88 -16.24 6.12
N LYS A 125 -13.55 -17.54 6.11
CA LYS A 125 -13.82 -18.48 7.22
C LYS A 125 -12.70 -18.56 8.26
N THR A 126 -11.46 -18.20 7.90
CA THR A 126 -10.29 -18.27 8.79
C THR A 126 -9.46 -17.00 8.73
N HIS A 127 -8.76 -16.67 9.81
CA HIS A 127 -7.85 -15.54 9.86
C HIS A 127 -6.69 -15.67 8.85
N ALA A 128 -6.20 -16.87 8.60
CA ALA A 128 -5.16 -17.10 7.58
C ALA A 128 -5.63 -16.74 6.17
N LEU A 129 -6.87 -17.11 5.81
CA LEU A 129 -7.45 -16.71 4.52
C LEU A 129 -7.75 -15.21 4.45
N LYS A 130 -8.06 -14.59 5.60
CA LYS A 130 -8.24 -13.13 5.70
C LYS A 130 -6.91 -12.45 5.37
N ASP A 131 -5.82 -12.92 5.98
CA ASP A 131 -4.48 -12.41 5.74
C ASP A 131 -4.03 -12.63 4.28
N GLU A 132 -4.30 -13.79 3.71
CA GLU A 132 -4.01 -14.09 2.29
C GLU A 132 -4.76 -13.14 1.35
N PHE A 133 -6.05 -12.88 1.63
CA PHE A 133 -6.85 -11.93 0.86
C PHE A 133 -6.21 -10.54 0.91
N VAL A 134 -6.00 -10.00 2.11
CA VAL A 134 -5.40 -8.68 2.30
C VAL A 134 -4.04 -8.60 1.62
N GLN A 135 -3.19 -9.61 1.76
CA GLN A 135 -1.87 -9.68 1.13
C GLN A 135 -1.97 -9.58 -0.40
N LYS A 136 -2.85 -10.36 -1.04
CA LYS A 136 -3.03 -10.35 -2.49
C LYS A 136 -3.51 -9.00 -3.03
N PHE A 137 -4.54 -8.42 -2.42
CA PHE A 137 -5.09 -7.13 -2.88
C PHE A 137 -4.16 -5.97 -2.57
N TYR A 138 -3.54 -5.96 -1.39
CA TYR A 138 -2.59 -4.91 -1.05
C TYR A 138 -1.37 -4.96 -1.96
N PHE A 139 -0.87 -6.16 -2.32
CA PHE A 139 0.19 -6.29 -3.32
C PHE A 139 -0.23 -5.76 -4.69
N ALA A 140 -1.39 -6.19 -5.20
CA ALA A 140 -1.88 -5.72 -6.49
C ALA A 140 -2.07 -4.19 -6.50
N PHE A 141 -2.57 -3.63 -5.40
CA PHE A 141 -2.72 -2.19 -5.23
C PHE A 141 -1.37 -1.46 -5.25
N LEU A 142 -0.40 -1.90 -4.44
CA LEU A 142 0.93 -1.29 -4.41
C LEU A 142 1.64 -1.40 -5.77
N TYR A 143 1.49 -2.53 -6.46
CA TYR A 143 2.07 -2.73 -7.78
C TYR A 143 1.44 -1.81 -8.83
N ILE A 144 0.11 -1.68 -8.86
CA ILE A 144 -0.54 -0.76 -9.80
C ILE A 144 -0.18 0.69 -9.47
N GLN A 145 -0.26 1.10 -8.21
CA GLN A 145 -0.13 2.52 -7.85
C GLN A 145 1.31 3.01 -7.72
N ILE A 146 2.19 2.24 -7.09
CA ILE A 146 3.57 2.68 -6.85
C ILE A 146 4.46 2.32 -8.04
N PHE A 147 4.19 1.20 -8.71
CA PHE A 147 5.02 0.76 -9.83
C PHE A 147 4.44 1.20 -11.19
N LEU A 148 3.23 0.75 -11.58
CA LEU A 148 2.70 1.04 -12.92
C LEU A 148 2.38 2.53 -13.11
N VAL A 149 1.62 3.14 -12.19
CA VAL A 149 1.21 4.55 -12.33
C VAL A 149 2.42 5.48 -12.34
N VAL A 150 3.42 5.27 -11.48
CA VAL A 150 4.63 6.12 -11.48
C VAL A 150 5.45 5.92 -12.77
N SER A 151 5.56 4.69 -13.27
CA SER A 151 6.23 4.41 -14.53
C SER A 151 5.52 5.09 -15.71
N ILE A 152 4.18 5.03 -15.74
CA ILE A 152 3.34 5.67 -16.77
C ILE A 152 3.36 7.20 -16.64
N ALA A 153 3.30 7.74 -15.42
CA ALA A 153 3.40 9.17 -15.19
C ALA A 153 4.74 9.72 -15.67
N SER A 154 5.83 9.00 -15.39
CA SER A 154 7.17 9.32 -15.90
C SER A 154 7.24 9.30 -17.42
N PHE A 155 6.53 8.35 -18.06
CA PHE A 155 6.35 8.29 -19.51
C PHE A 155 5.66 9.55 -20.04
N PHE A 156 4.52 9.96 -19.46
CA PHE A 156 3.82 11.16 -19.90
C PHE A 156 4.67 12.42 -19.68
N THR A 157 5.30 12.60 -18.52
CA THR A 157 6.12 13.79 -18.25
C THR A 157 7.33 13.90 -19.18
N ALA A 158 7.94 12.77 -19.57
CA ALA A 158 9.11 12.77 -20.43
C ALA A 158 8.74 12.87 -21.93
N SER A 159 7.52 12.50 -22.28
CA SER A 159 7.03 12.50 -23.66
C SER A 159 6.10 13.67 -23.97
N ILE A 160 5.61 14.48 -23.04
CA ILE A 160 4.70 15.60 -23.36
C ILE A 160 5.31 16.54 -24.42
N ASP A 161 6.59 16.89 -24.32
CA ASP A 161 7.25 17.77 -25.30
C ASP A 161 7.46 17.07 -26.66
N GLU A 162 7.72 15.76 -26.65
CA GLU A 162 7.97 14.94 -27.85
C GLU A 162 6.67 14.49 -28.54
N LEU A 163 5.60 14.29 -27.76
CA LEU A 163 4.26 13.90 -28.18
C LEU A 163 3.48 15.11 -28.68
N ALA A 164 3.62 16.28 -28.04
CA ALA A 164 3.05 17.55 -28.52
C ALA A 164 3.65 17.99 -29.86
N ALA A 165 4.92 17.65 -30.13
CA ALA A 165 5.57 17.90 -31.41
C ALA A 165 5.20 16.88 -32.50
N ASN A 166 4.87 15.63 -32.15
CA ASN A 166 4.66 14.52 -33.09
C ASN A 166 3.23 13.94 -33.09
N VAL A 167 2.22 14.72 -32.68
CA VAL A 167 0.79 14.30 -32.63
C VAL A 167 0.29 13.71 -33.96
N GLY A 168 0.94 14.04 -35.08
CA GLY A 168 0.60 13.51 -36.41
C GLY A 168 1.04 12.07 -36.72
N ASP A 169 2.05 11.52 -36.02
CA ASP A 169 2.77 10.29 -36.46
C ASP A 169 2.52 9.04 -35.58
N LEU A 170 1.61 9.12 -34.60
CA LEU A 170 1.27 8.02 -33.67
C LEU A 170 0.43 6.89 -34.31
N GLN A 171 0.65 6.56 -35.58
CA GLN A 171 -0.11 5.53 -36.28
C GLN A 171 0.46 4.12 -36.10
N ARG A 172 1.67 3.96 -35.53
CA ARG A 172 2.32 2.65 -35.40
C ARG A 172 2.54 2.26 -33.93
N PRO A 173 2.12 1.06 -33.50
CA PRO A 173 2.35 0.58 -32.13
C PRO A 173 3.83 0.39 -31.78
N ARG A 174 4.72 0.40 -32.79
CA ARG A 174 6.17 0.25 -32.62
C ARG A 174 6.82 1.49 -32.00
N ASP A 175 6.36 2.68 -32.37
CA ASP A 175 6.92 3.93 -31.84
C ASP A 175 6.51 4.14 -30.38
N VAL A 176 5.31 3.68 -30.00
CA VAL A 176 4.86 3.64 -28.59
C VAL A 176 5.76 2.71 -27.75
N LEU A 177 6.16 1.56 -28.29
CA LEU A 177 7.06 0.60 -27.62
C LEU A 177 8.49 1.15 -27.46
N ASP A 178 9.02 1.85 -28.47
CA ASP A 178 10.36 2.47 -28.39
C ASP A 178 10.38 3.63 -27.39
N ILE A 179 9.36 4.49 -27.39
CA ILE A 179 9.22 5.58 -26.41
C ILE A 179 9.03 5.00 -24.99
N LEU A 180 8.25 3.93 -24.84
CA LEU A 180 8.08 3.23 -23.57
C LEU A 180 9.43 2.69 -23.05
N SER A 181 10.24 2.05 -23.90
CA SER A 181 11.53 1.49 -23.51
C SER A 181 12.52 2.55 -23.00
N ARG A 182 12.59 3.71 -23.67
CA ARG A 182 13.48 4.82 -23.28
C ARG A 182 13.03 5.48 -21.98
N ASN A 183 11.74 5.63 -21.78
CA ASN A 183 11.20 6.29 -20.59
C ASN A 183 11.17 5.36 -19.36
N LEU A 184 11.06 4.04 -19.55
CA LEU A 184 11.22 3.08 -18.45
C LEU A 184 12.61 3.20 -17.82
N ALA A 185 13.64 3.41 -18.64
CA ALA A 185 15.01 3.65 -18.16
C ALA A 185 15.16 4.98 -17.40
N LYS A 186 14.47 6.06 -17.82
CA LYS A 186 14.45 7.34 -17.08
C LYS A 186 13.82 7.20 -15.69
N SER A 187 12.77 6.39 -15.59
CA SER A 187 12.09 6.09 -14.32
C SER A 187 12.97 5.29 -13.33
N ALA A 188 14.06 4.66 -13.77
CA ALA A 188 14.97 3.92 -12.91
C ALA A 188 15.54 4.80 -11.78
N ASN A 189 15.89 6.06 -12.06
CA ASN A 189 16.44 6.99 -11.07
C ASN A 189 15.47 7.25 -9.91
N TYR A 190 14.18 7.37 -10.21
CA TYR A 190 13.15 7.47 -9.16
C TYR A 190 13.14 6.21 -8.28
N PHE A 191 13.16 5.03 -8.90
CA PHE A 191 13.13 3.77 -8.17
C PHE A 191 14.41 3.54 -7.34
N PHE A 192 15.57 4.02 -7.79
CA PHE A 192 16.79 4.03 -6.98
C PHE A 192 16.60 4.82 -5.68
N SER A 193 16.15 6.07 -5.78
CA SER A 193 15.90 6.91 -4.60
C SER A 193 14.81 6.32 -3.71
N TYR A 194 13.76 5.76 -4.31
CA TYR A 194 12.66 5.13 -3.59
C TYR A 194 13.11 3.89 -2.80
N VAL A 195 13.88 2.98 -3.42
CA VAL A 195 14.39 1.77 -2.75
C VAL A 195 15.30 2.15 -1.59
N ILE A 196 16.23 3.10 -1.76
CA ILE A 196 17.15 3.53 -0.70
C ILE A 196 16.38 4.20 0.45
N LEU A 197 15.47 5.13 0.12
CA LEU A 197 14.68 5.84 1.11
C LEU A 197 13.84 4.86 1.92
N GLN A 198 13.15 3.93 1.25
CA GLN A 198 12.36 2.95 1.97
C GLN A 198 13.24 1.97 2.76
N ALA A 199 14.39 1.56 2.24
CA ALA A 199 15.30 0.65 2.95
C ALA A 199 15.70 1.21 4.32
N LEU A 200 16.15 2.46 4.35
CA LEU A 200 16.54 3.15 5.58
C LEU A 200 15.31 3.45 6.43
N SER A 201 14.30 4.12 5.86
CA SER A 201 13.13 4.58 6.60
C SER A 201 12.30 3.44 7.17
N ALA A 202 11.99 2.41 6.37
CA ALA A 202 11.17 1.29 6.84
C ALA A 202 11.93 0.42 7.84
N SER A 203 13.22 0.16 7.65
CA SER A 203 14.01 -0.60 8.62
C SER A 203 14.09 0.14 9.96
N SER A 204 14.38 1.45 9.93
CA SER A 204 14.36 2.29 11.14
C SER A 204 12.97 2.32 11.80
N ALA A 205 11.90 2.45 11.02
CA ALA A 205 10.53 2.47 11.54
C ALA A 205 10.14 1.14 12.20
N THR A 206 10.56 0.00 11.63
CA THR A 206 10.31 -1.33 12.21
C THR A 206 11.06 -1.54 13.52
N LEU A 207 12.28 -1.02 13.66
CA LEU A 207 13.05 -1.08 14.91
C LEU A 207 12.46 -0.14 15.97
N LEU A 208 12.05 1.06 15.58
CA LEU A 208 11.54 2.06 16.51
C LEU A 208 10.12 1.72 17.00
N GLN A 209 9.34 0.98 16.21
CA GLN A 209 7.97 0.57 16.53
C GLN A 209 7.10 1.72 17.07
N ILE A 210 7.01 2.85 16.35
CA ILE A 210 6.24 4.04 16.80
C ILE A 210 4.86 3.65 17.34
N GLY A 211 4.13 2.77 16.63
CA GLY A 211 2.78 2.37 17.03
C GLY A 211 2.72 1.67 18.40
N THR A 212 3.69 0.84 18.73
CA THR A 212 3.72 0.10 20.01
C THR A 212 4.11 1.05 21.15
N ILE A 213 5.02 1.98 20.90
CA ILE A 213 5.40 3.03 21.85
C ILE A 213 4.21 3.93 22.16
N ILE A 214 3.53 4.46 21.14
CA ILE A 214 2.36 5.34 21.34
C ILE A 214 1.25 4.60 22.10
N THR A 215 0.95 3.36 21.70
CA THR A 215 -0.13 2.59 22.35
C THR A 215 0.17 2.27 23.82
N ARG A 216 1.44 2.07 24.17
CA ARG A 216 1.88 1.73 25.52
C ARG A 216 2.07 2.96 26.42
N TYR A 217 2.70 4.01 25.92
CA TYR A 217 3.05 5.20 26.73
C TYR A 217 1.98 6.29 26.71
N VAL A 218 1.23 6.44 25.63
CA VAL A 218 0.19 7.49 25.51
C VAL A 218 -1.19 6.90 25.77
N LEU A 219 -1.59 5.87 25.03
CA LEU A 219 -2.94 5.28 25.16
C LEU A 219 -3.09 4.42 26.42
N GLY A 220 -2.02 3.78 26.89
CA GLY A 220 -2.04 2.98 28.12
C GLY A 220 -2.54 3.76 29.33
N PRO A 221 -1.87 4.85 29.74
CA PRO A 221 -2.31 5.64 30.89
C PRO A 221 -3.66 6.34 30.68
N ALA A 222 -4.02 6.68 29.44
CA ALA A 222 -5.27 7.36 29.13
C ALA A 222 -6.51 6.45 29.13
N LEU A 223 -6.37 5.19 28.67
CA LEU A 223 -7.50 4.27 28.46
C LEU A 223 -7.60 3.14 29.49
N ASP A 224 -6.50 2.77 30.16
CA ASP A 224 -6.51 1.63 31.09
C ASP A 224 -6.93 2.02 32.50
N SER A 225 -8.23 1.91 32.78
CA SER A 225 -8.77 2.08 34.14
C SER A 225 -8.68 0.80 35.00
N THR A 226 -8.62 -0.40 34.40
CA THR A 226 -8.67 -1.68 35.16
C THR A 226 -7.32 -2.41 35.20
N PRO A 227 -6.97 -3.09 36.31
CA PRO A 227 -5.75 -3.89 36.40
C PRO A 227 -5.67 -5.00 35.34
N ARG A 228 -6.82 -5.57 34.96
CA ARG A 228 -6.92 -6.57 33.89
C ARG A 228 -6.55 -5.98 32.52
N ALA A 229 -7.04 -4.78 32.18
CA ALA A 229 -6.68 -4.12 30.93
C ALA A 229 -5.17 -3.80 30.86
N LYS A 230 -4.59 -3.32 31.97
CA LYS A 230 -3.13 -3.09 32.09
C LYS A 230 -2.31 -4.38 31.95
N TRP A 231 -2.82 -5.51 32.45
CA TRP A 231 -2.16 -6.81 32.33
C TRP A 231 -2.24 -7.33 30.89
N ILE A 232 -3.42 -7.31 30.27
CA ILE A 232 -3.61 -7.75 28.88
C ILE A 232 -2.73 -6.93 27.93
N ARG A 233 -2.70 -5.60 28.06
CA ARG A 233 -1.89 -4.74 27.19
C ARG A 233 -0.38 -4.99 27.32
N ARG A 234 0.09 -5.31 28.53
CA ARG A 234 1.52 -5.58 28.78
C ARG A 234 1.95 -6.99 28.40
N ASN A 235 1.06 -7.97 28.53
CA ASN A 235 1.37 -9.38 28.35
C ASN A 235 0.88 -9.95 27.01
N SER A 236 0.11 -9.19 26.21
CA SER A 236 -0.27 -9.62 24.87
C SER A 236 0.94 -9.50 23.93
N PRO A 237 1.35 -10.59 23.27
CA PRO A 237 2.39 -10.51 22.26
C PRO A 237 1.91 -9.63 21.10
N ILE A 238 2.76 -8.71 20.66
CA ILE A 238 2.51 -7.93 19.45
C ILE A 238 2.68 -8.89 18.27
N SER A 239 1.57 -9.28 17.66
CA SER A 239 1.61 -10.14 16.48
C SER A 239 2.02 -9.31 15.25
N ALA A 240 3.05 -9.77 14.55
CA ALA A 240 3.43 -9.17 13.27
C ALA A 240 2.28 -9.34 12.27
N LYS A 241 1.78 -8.22 11.72
CA LYS A 241 0.75 -8.22 10.68
C LYS A 241 1.37 -8.58 9.32
N TRP A 242 1.58 -9.87 9.10
CA TRP A 242 2.15 -10.41 7.87
C TRP A 242 1.41 -9.98 6.61
N SER A 243 0.08 -9.86 6.68
CA SER A 243 -0.78 -9.44 5.58
C SER A 243 -0.45 -8.06 5.01
N SER A 244 0.04 -7.13 5.83
CA SER A 244 0.47 -5.79 5.38
C SER A 244 1.97 -5.71 5.08
N LEU A 245 2.80 -6.54 5.72
CA LEU A 245 4.26 -6.49 5.57
C LEU A 245 4.73 -7.17 4.28
N PHE A 246 4.22 -8.36 3.98
CA PHE A 246 4.65 -9.13 2.80
C PHE A 246 4.50 -8.36 1.48
N PRO A 247 3.35 -7.72 1.19
CA PRO A 247 3.13 -7.02 -0.08
C PRO A 247 4.16 -5.93 -0.39
N ILE A 248 4.61 -5.22 0.65
CA ILE A 248 5.61 -4.16 0.53
C ILE A 248 6.93 -4.75 0.03
N TYR A 249 7.39 -5.84 0.66
CA TYR A 249 8.62 -6.53 0.29
C TYR A 249 8.51 -7.22 -1.08
N THR A 250 7.35 -7.81 -1.41
CA THR A 250 7.13 -8.42 -2.73
C THR A 250 7.19 -7.35 -3.82
N ASN A 251 6.63 -6.16 -3.61
CA ASN A 251 6.73 -5.06 -4.56
C ASN A 251 8.19 -4.61 -4.78
N PHE A 252 8.99 -4.53 -3.71
CA PHE A 252 10.44 -4.29 -3.85
C PHE A 252 11.14 -5.37 -4.67
N GLY A 253 10.77 -6.64 -4.48
CA GLY A 253 11.24 -7.74 -5.31
C GLY A 253 10.90 -7.55 -6.79
N CYS A 254 9.65 -7.18 -7.09
CA CYS A 254 9.22 -6.90 -8.47
C CYS A 254 9.99 -5.74 -9.11
N ILE A 255 10.19 -4.63 -8.38
CA ILE A 255 10.97 -3.48 -8.85
C ILE A 255 12.42 -3.90 -9.12
N ALA A 256 13.06 -4.58 -8.16
CA ALA A 256 14.43 -5.03 -8.28
C ALA A 256 14.63 -5.99 -9.47
N LEU A 257 13.74 -6.96 -9.66
CA LEU A 257 13.79 -7.91 -10.78
C LEU A 257 13.57 -7.23 -12.14
N THR A 258 12.67 -6.25 -12.21
CA THR A 258 12.41 -5.55 -13.48
C THR A 258 13.58 -4.66 -13.87
N TYR A 259 14.14 -3.93 -12.89
CA TYR A 259 15.19 -2.95 -13.15
C TYR A 259 16.60 -3.53 -13.11
N CYS A 260 16.83 -4.78 -12.65
CA CYS A 260 18.18 -5.36 -12.67
C CYS A 260 18.73 -5.52 -14.09
N VAL A 261 17.85 -5.70 -15.09
CA VAL A 261 18.23 -5.80 -16.50
C VAL A 261 18.58 -4.44 -17.08
N ILE A 262 17.88 -3.39 -16.67
CA ILE A 262 18.06 -2.01 -17.19
C ILE A 262 19.25 -1.33 -16.50
N SER A 263 19.34 -1.43 -15.18
CA SER A 263 20.39 -0.84 -14.36
C SER A 263 20.82 -1.81 -13.26
N PRO A 264 21.92 -2.56 -13.46
CA PRO A 264 22.31 -3.64 -12.54
C PRO A 264 22.66 -3.15 -11.14
N LEU A 265 23.00 -1.86 -10.99
CA LEU A 265 23.29 -1.24 -9.70
C LEU A 265 22.12 -1.33 -8.71
N ILE A 266 20.87 -1.41 -9.20
CA ILE A 266 19.69 -1.51 -8.32
C ILE A 266 19.68 -2.81 -7.53
N SER A 267 20.30 -3.87 -8.06
CA SER A 267 20.38 -5.17 -7.38
C SER A 267 21.20 -5.08 -6.09
N ALA A 268 22.30 -4.31 -6.09
CA ALA A 268 23.13 -4.12 -4.90
C ALA A 268 22.35 -3.41 -3.78
N PHE A 269 21.59 -2.37 -4.13
CA PHE A 269 20.73 -1.67 -3.17
C PHE A 269 19.54 -2.52 -2.72
N ALA A 270 18.98 -3.35 -3.59
CA ALA A 270 17.92 -4.29 -3.21
C ALA A 270 18.44 -5.33 -2.21
N ILE A 271 19.63 -5.90 -2.42
CA ILE A 271 20.26 -6.83 -1.46
C ILE A 271 20.46 -6.14 -0.11
N LEU A 272 20.98 -4.91 -0.09
CA LEU A 272 21.15 -4.14 1.14
C LEU A 272 19.80 -3.88 1.84
N THR A 273 18.75 -3.59 1.08
CA THR A 273 17.39 -3.36 1.59
C THR A 273 16.83 -4.61 2.26
N PHE A 274 16.92 -5.77 1.60
CA PHE A 274 16.47 -7.04 2.14
C PHE A 274 17.33 -7.48 3.34
N ALA A 275 18.64 -7.23 3.34
CA ALA A 275 19.52 -7.53 4.45
C ALA A 275 19.17 -6.71 5.71
N LEU A 276 18.97 -5.40 5.57
CA LEU A 276 18.54 -4.53 6.67
C LEU A 276 17.17 -4.93 7.19
N SER A 277 16.21 -5.16 6.28
CA SER A 277 14.87 -5.60 6.64
C SER A 277 14.89 -6.95 7.37
N TRP A 278 15.73 -7.89 6.93
CA TRP A 278 15.92 -9.18 7.58
C TRP A 278 16.42 -9.03 9.01
N VAL A 279 17.46 -8.21 9.24
CA VAL A 279 17.99 -7.96 10.59
C VAL A 279 16.93 -7.33 11.49
N ALA A 280 16.21 -6.33 11.00
CA ALA A 280 15.18 -5.64 11.77
C ALA A 280 14.01 -6.58 12.14
N GLN A 281 13.51 -7.36 11.19
CA GLN A 281 12.42 -8.31 11.44
C GLN A 281 12.86 -9.47 12.33
N ARG A 282 14.09 -9.97 12.16
CA ARG A 282 14.64 -11.00 13.03
C ARG A 282 14.74 -10.52 14.48
N TYR A 283 15.18 -9.29 14.70
CA TYR A 283 15.21 -8.68 16.03
C TYR A 283 13.81 -8.53 16.64
N MET A 284 12.80 -8.24 15.84
CA MET A 284 11.42 -8.08 16.32
C MET A 284 10.74 -9.42 16.69
N ILE A 285 11.11 -10.51 16.03
CA ILE A 285 10.52 -11.84 16.24
C ILE A 285 11.15 -12.57 17.43
N LEU A 286 12.44 -12.34 17.68
CA LEU A 286 13.19 -12.87 18.83
C LEU A 286 12.77 -12.18 20.13
#